data_AF-A0A2M7RBR1-F1
#
_entry.id   AF-A0A2M7RBR1-F1
#
_cell.length_a   1.000
_cell.length_b   1.000
_cell.length_c   1.000
_cell.angle_alpha   90.00
_cell.angle_beta   90.00
_cell.angle_gamma   90.00
#
_symmetry.space_group_name_H-M   'P 1'
#
loop_
_entity.id
_entity.type
_entity.pdbx_description
1 polymer ?
#
loop_
_entity_poly.entity_id
_entity_poly.type
_entity_poly.pdbx_seq_one_letter_code
_entity_poly.pdbx_strand_id
1 'polypeptide(L)'
;MGKKILLIILFLLIIAIPVLAVEIDNPIGTKDPQQLAGMIIKAVLGLVGIIALLYFILGGFQWMTAAGNLDKVKKGRDTLIWATLGILIIFASYSLVNYFFEQVKITT
;
A
#
# COMPACT_ATOMS: atom_id res chain seq x y z
N MET A 1 49.73 -7.26 -37.23
CA MET A 1 49.74 -6.74 -35.84
C MET A 1 48.36 -6.31 -35.33
N GLY A 2 47.46 -5.75 -36.17
CA GLY A 2 46.16 -5.18 -35.75
C GLY A 2 45.10 -6.14 -35.18
N LYS A 3 45.07 -7.42 -35.57
CA LYS A 3 44.05 -8.39 -35.07
C LYS A 3 44.17 -8.67 -33.57
N LYS A 4 45.40 -8.66 -33.01
CA LYS A 4 45.64 -8.90 -31.59
C LYS A 4 45.19 -7.72 -30.72
N ILE A 5 45.38 -6.49 -31.22
CA ILE A 5 44.92 -5.25 -30.57
C ILE A 5 43.39 -5.19 -30.54
N LEU A 6 42.72 -5.58 -31.64
CA LEU A 6 41.26 -5.64 -31.70
C LEU A 6 40.67 -6.66 -30.70
N LEU A 7 41.33 -7.81 -30.52
CA LEU A 7 40.93 -8.81 -29.52
C LEU A 7 41.12 -8.30 -28.08
N ILE A 8 42.19 -7.55 -27.80
CA ILE A 8 42.44 -6.96 -26.48
C ILE A 8 41.39 -5.90 -26.16
N ILE A 9 41.02 -5.06 -27.14
CA ILE A 9 39.97 -4.04 -26.98
C ILE A 9 38.61 -4.71 -26.76
N LEU A 10 38.29 -5.78 -27.50
CA LEU A 10 37.05 -6.54 -27.33
C LEU A 10 36.99 -7.20 -25.96
N PHE A 11 38.10 -7.78 -25.49
CA PHE A 11 38.21 -8.40 -24.17
C PHE A 11 38.06 -7.37 -23.05
N LEU A 12 38.67 -6.18 -23.20
CA LEU A 12 38.53 -5.07 -22.25
C LEU A 12 37.10 -4.53 -22.21
N LEU A 13 36.40 -4.51 -23.35
CA LEU A 13 35.00 -4.12 -23.45
C LEU A 13 34.07 -5.14 -22.76
N ILE A 14 34.38 -6.44 -22.85
CA ILE A 14 33.66 -7.52 -22.15
C ILE A 14 33.87 -7.47 -20.63
N ILE A 15 35.01 -6.97 -20.15
CA ILE A 15 35.25 -6.79 -18.71
C ILE A 15 34.61 -5.50 -18.18
N ALA A 16 34.37 -4.50 -19.04
CA ALA A 16 33.75 -3.24 -18.66
C ALA A 16 32.22 -3.32 -18.50
N ILE A 17 31.53 -4.23 -19.19
CA ILE A 17 30.06 -4.41 -19.07
C ILE A 17 29.56 -4.74 -17.65
N PRO A 18 30.19 -5.62 -16.83
CA PRO A 18 29.71 -5.88 -15.48
C PRO A 18 29.88 -4.67 -14.53
N VAL A 19 30.78 -3.73 -14.82
CA VAL A 19 30.99 -2.52 -13.99
C VAL A 19 29.88 -1.49 -14.20
N LEU A 20 29.24 -1.48 -15.38
CA LEU A 20 28.06 -0.65 -15.66
C LEU A 20 26.76 -1.28 -15.14
N ALA A 21 26.79 -2.57 -14.83
CA ALA A 21 25.67 -3.35 -14.32
C ALA A 21 25.70 -3.48 -12.79
N VAL A 22 26.19 -2.45 -12.08
CA VAL A 22 25.95 -2.35 -10.64
C VAL A 22 24.46 -2.06 -10.45
N GLU A 23 23.68 -3.12 -10.27
CA GLU A 23 22.33 -2.98 -9.75
C GLU A 23 22.44 -2.48 -8.31
N ILE A 24 22.11 -1.20 -8.13
CA ILE A 24 21.97 -0.61 -6.79
C ILE A 24 20.86 -1.39 -6.12
N ASP A 25 21.19 -2.11 -5.03
CA ASP A 25 20.22 -2.87 -4.26
C ASP A 25 19.12 -1.89 -3.82
N ASN A 26 17.92 -2.08 -4.38
CA ASN A 26 16.82 -1.16 -4.14
C ASN A 26 16.21 -1.55 -2.79
N PRO A 27 16.35 -0.72 -1.73
CA PRO A 27 15.77 -1.04 -0.42
C PRO A 27 14.23 -1.09 -0.47
N ILE A 28 13.61 -0.62 -1.56
CA ILE A 28 12.17 -0.67 -1.82
C ILE A 28 11.77 -1.93 -2.60
N GLY A 29 12.71 -2.60 -3.29
CA GLY A 29 12.49 -3.86 -4.00
C GLY A 29 11.62 -3.81 -5.26
N THR A 30 11.07 -2.65 -5.63
CA THR A 30 10.16 -2.51 -6.80
C THR A 30 10.66 -1.47 -7.79
N LYS A 31 10.78 -1.81 -9.07
CA LYS A 31 11.08 -0.86 -10.17
C LYS A 31 9.79 -0.31 -10.83
N ASP A 32 8.63 -0.87 -10.50
CA ASP A 32 7.33 -0.51 -11.07
C ASP A 32 6.55 0.51 -10.21
N PRO A 33 6.11 1.65 -10.78
CA PRO A 33 5.30 2.64 -10.06
C PRO A 33 4.01 2.07 -9.46
N GLN A 34 3.39 1.08 -10.12
CA GLN A 34 2.16 0.43 -9.67
C GLN A 34 2.38 -0.39 -8.39
N GLN A 35 3.53 -1.07 -8.27
CA GLN A 35 3.86 -1.87 -7.10
C GLN A 35 4.18 -0.97 -5.91
N LEU A 36 4.91 0.13 -6.14
CA LEU A 36 5.17 1.16 -5.13
C LEU A 36 3.88 1.77 -4.59
N ALA A 37 2.95 2.14 -5.48
CA ALA A 37 1.64 2.66 -5.08
C ALA A 37 0.87 1.62 -4.25
N GLY A 38 0.88 0.35 -4.66
CA GLY A 38 0.25 -0.74 -3.92
C GLY A 38 0.82 -0.93 -2.51
N MET A 39 2.13 -0.81 -2.34
CA MET A 39 2.79 -0.90 -1.03
C MET A 39 2.39 0.27 -0.12
N ILE A 40 2.39 1.50 -0.65
CA ILE A 40 1.99 2.70 0.10
C ILE A 40 0.52 2.59 0.51
N ILE A 41 -0.36 2.21 -0.41
CA ILE A 41 -1.78 2.02 -0.15
C ILE A 41 -1.99 1.01 0.99
N LYS A 42 -1.33 -0.15 0.94
CA LYS A 42 -1.40 -1.17 2.01
C LYS A 42 -0.93 -0.64 3.37
N ALA A 43 0.17 0.12 3.39
CA ALA A 43 0.68 0.71 4.63
C ALA A 43 -0.31 1.72 5.24
N VAL A 44 -0.88 2.60 4.41
CA VAL A 44 -1.89 3.59 4.84
C VAL A 44 -3.17 2.90 5.30
N LEU A 45 -3.65 1.89 4.58
CA LEU A 45 -4.82 1.08 4.96
C LEU A 45 -4.64 0.44 6.33
N GLY A 46 -3.47 -0.13 6.62
CA GLY A 46 -3.16 -0.69 7.93
C GLY A 46 -3.23 0.35 9.05
N LEU A 47 -2.67 1.54 8.82
CA LEU A 47 -2.68 2.64 9.79
C LEU A 47 -4.10 3.18 10.04
N VAL A 48 -4.89 3.34 8.97
CA VAL A 48 -6.29 3.76 9.06
C VAL A 48 -7.13 2.72 9.82
N GLY A 49 -6.90 1.42 9.61
CA GLY A 49 -7.57 0.36 10.34
C GLY A 49 -7.38 0.45 11.86
N ILE A 50 -6.15 0.76 12.30
CA ILE A 50 -5.83 0.96 13.72
C ILE A 50 -6.58 2.18 14.27
N ILE A 51 -6.57 3.29 13.54
CA ILE A 51 -7.27 4.52 13.94
C ILE A 51 -8.79 4.27 14.03
N ALA A 52 -9.36 3.56 13.06
CA ALA A 52 -10.78 3.21 13.06
C ALA A 52 -11.16 2.38 14.30
N LEU A 53 -10.32 1.43 14.70
CA LEU A 53 -10.52 0.64 15.92
C LEU A 53 -10.53 1.53 17.18
N LEU A 54 -9.60 2.49 17.27
CA LEU A 54 -9.55 3.43 18.39
C LEU A 54 -10.82 4.28 18.49
N TYR A 55 -11.31 4.81 17.37
CA TYR A 55 -12.57 5.56 17.35
C TYR A 55 -13.78 4.71 17.69
N PHE A 56 -13.77 3.43 17.29
CA PHE A 56 -14.82 2.48 17.64
C PHE A 56 -14.88 2.27 19.16
N ILE A 57 -13.73 2.11 19.81
CA ILE A 57 -13.62 1.96 21.27
C ILE A 57 -14.09 3.24 21.97
N LEU A 58 -13.63 4.42 21.53
CA LEU A 58 -13.99 5.71 22.15
C LEU A 58 -15.49 6.02 21.99
N GLY A 59 -16.04 5.79 20.80
CA GLY A 59 -17.47 5.96 20.53
C GLY A 59 -18.33 5.01 21.36
N GLY A 60 -17.89 3.75 21.49
CA GLY A 60 -18.53 2.73 22.31
C GLY A 60 -18.52 3.11 23.80
N PHE A 61 -17.36 3.51 24.33
CA PHE A 61 -17.23 3.97 25.71
C PHE A 61 -18.11 5.18 25.99
N GLN A 62 -18.14 6.16 25.08
CA GLN A 62 -18.96 7.35 25.23
C GLN A 62 -20.46 7.02 25.22
N TRP A 63 -20.88 6.03 24.42
CA TRP A 63 -22.26 5.56 24.41
C TRP A 63 -22.62 4.80 25.71
N MET A 64 -21.73 3.90 26.17
CA MET A 64 -21.94 3.11 27.40
C MET A 64 -21.94 3.96 28.67
N THR A 65 -21.13 5.03 28.72
CA THR A 65 -20.99 5.93 29.87
C THR A 65 -21.97 7.10 29.87
N ALA A 66 -22.91 7.15 28.92
CA ALA A 66 -23.81 8.29 28.75
C ALA A 66 -24.81 8.46 29.91
N ALA A 67 -25.05 7.44 30.74
CA ALA A 67 -25.83 7.50 31.98
C ALA A 67 -27.18 8.25 31.86
N GLY A 68 -27.86 8.14 30.70
CA GLY A 68 -29.15 8.80 30.43
C GLY A 68 -29.06 10.20 29.82
N ASN A 69 -27.87 10.77 29.62
CA ASN A 69 -27.69 12.02 28.88
C ASN A 69 -27.87 11.79 27.37
N LEU A 70 -28.95 12.33 26.81
CA LEU A 70 -29.32 12.15 25.40
C LEU A 70 -28.25 12.68 24.42
N ASP A 71 -27.54 13.75 24.74
CA ASP A 71 -26.49 14.31 23.88
C ASP A 71 -25.27 13.38 23.81
N LYS A 72 -24.88 12.79 24.95
CA LYS A 72 -23.78 11.81 24.99
C LYS A 72 -24.15 10.52 24.25
N VAL A 73 -25.39 10.06 24.41
CA VAL A 73 -25.91 8.90 23.67
C VAL A 73 -25.86 9.16 22.16
N LYS A 74 -26.38 10.31 21.72
CA LYS A 74 -26.40 10.68 20.30
C LYS A 74 -24.99 10.75 19.73
N LYS A 75 -24.08 11.45 20.41
CA LYS A 75 -22.69 11.61 19.98
C LYS A 75 -21.93 10.28 19.93
N GLY A 76 -22.15 9.39 20.89
CA GLY A 76 -21.57 8.04 20.89
C GLY A 76 -22.06 7.20 19.71
N ARG A 77 -23.39 7.19 19.46
CA ARG A 77 -23.98 6.48 18.32
C ARG A 77 -23.51 7.03 16.99
N ASP A 78 -23.46 8.35 16.83
CA ASP A 78 -22.97 8.99 15.61
C ASP A 78 -21.53 8.59 15.35
N THR A 79 -20.67 8.61 16.37
CA THR A 79 -19.27 8.19 16.26
C THR A 79 -19.14 6.73 15.78
N LEU A 80 -19.96 5.82 16.33
CA LEU A 80 -19.98 4.42 15.91
C LEU A 80 -20.46 4.23 14.46
N ILE A 81 -21.50 4.99 14.05
CA ILE A 81 -22.02 4.96 12.67
C ILE A 81 -20.94 5.44 11.70
N TRP A 82 -20.30 6.57 11.98
CA TRP A 82 -19.24 7.12 11.14
C TRP A 82 -18.01 6.19 11.06
N ALA A 83 -17.60 5.60 12.19
CA ALA A 83 -16.51 4.62 12.21
C ALA A 83 -16.83 3.38 11.36
N THR A 84 -18.05 2.86 11.48
CA THR A 84 -18.51 1.68 10.72
C THR A 84 -18.60 1.99 9.22
N LEU A 85 -19.16 3.14 8.85
CA LEU A 85 -19.23 3.57 7.45
C LEU A 85 -17.84 3.77 6.84
N GLY A 86 -16.89 4.33 7.59
CA GLY A 86 -15.51 4.49 7.13
C GLY A 86 -14.85 3.15 6.79
N ILE A 87 -14.99 2.17 7.69
CA ILE A 87 -14.49 0.81 7.45
C ILE A 87 -15.17 0.18 6.22
N LEU A 88 -16.50 0.31 6.12
CA LEU A 88 -17.27 -0.27 5.01
C LEU A 88 -16.87 0.30 3.65
N ILE A 89 -16.65 1.61 3.56
CA ILE A 89 -16.19 2.27 2.33
C ILE A 89 -14.79 1.79 1.93
N ILE A 90 -13.88 1.64 2.89
CA ILE A 90 -12.52 1.14 2.66
C ILE A 90 -12.57 -0.28 2.08
N PHE A 91 -13.36 -1.17 2.70
CA PHE A 91 -13.53 -2.54 2.21
C PHE A 91 -14.16 -2.57 0.82
N ALA A 92 -15.18 -1.75 0.57
CA ALA A 92 -15.84 -1.65 -0.73
C ALA A 92 -14.87 -1.18 -1.82
N SER A 93 -14.07 -0.14 -1.55
CA SER A 93 -13.06 0.37 -2.48
C SER A 93 -12.02 -0.68 -2.83
N TYR A 94 -11.47 -1.38 -1.82
CA TYR A 94 -10.45 -2.41 -2.04
C TYR A 94 -11.00 -3.61 -2.82
N SER A 95 -12.20 -4.07 -2.47
CA SER A 95 -12.89 -5.16 -3.16
C SER A 95 -13.13 -4.84 -4.64
N LEU A 96 -13.59 -3.62 -4.92
CA LEU A 96 -13.86 -3.17 -6.27
C LEU A 96 -12.59 -3.11 -7.12
N VAL A 97 -11.51 -2.54 -6.60
CA VAL A 97 -10.22 -2.45 -7.29
C VAL A 97 -9.67 -3.83 -7.63
N ASN A 98 -9.69 -4.76 -6.67
CA ASN A 98 -9.23 -6.13 -6.91
C ASN A 98 -10.08 -6.84 -7.95
N TYR A 99 -11.40 -6.66 -7.90
CA TYR A 99 -12.31 -7.24 -8.89
C TYR A 99 -11.96 -6.77 -10.31
N PHE A 100 -11.68 -5.47 -10.49
CA PHE A 100 -11.25 -4.96 -11.80
C PHE A 100 -9.92 -5.54 -12.27
N PHE A 101 -8.91 -5.61 -11.39
CA PHE A 101 -7.60 -6.15 -11.77
C PHE A 101 -7.63 -7.66 -12.03
N GLU A 102 -8.44 -8.40 -11.28
CA GLU A 102 -8.62 -9.83 -11.48
C GLU A 102 -9.19 -10.08 -12.88
N GLN A 103 -10.31 -9.42 -13.25
CA GLN A 103 -10.91 -9.55 -14.58
C GLN A 103 -9.96 -9.19 -15.73
N VAL A 104 -9.11 -8.17 -15.56
CA VAL A 104 -8.09 -7.79 -16.56
C VAL A 104 -7.04 -8.89 -16.73
N LYS A 105 -6.65 -9.58 -15.65
CA LYS A 105 -5.67 -10.67 -15.69
C LYS A 105 -6.21 -11.97 -16.28
N ILE A 106 -7.52 -12.23 -16.22
CA ILE A 106 -8.13 -13.44 -16.82
C ILE A 106 -8.28 -13.30 -18.35
N THR A 107 -8.22 -12.07 -18.88
CA THR A 107 -8.50 -11.78 -20.30
C THR A 107 -7.25 -11.67 -21.18
N THR A 108 -6.04 -11.69 -20.60
CA THR A 108 -4.75 -11.72 -21.35
C THR A 108 -4.02 -13.01 -21.06
#